data_AF-A0A7Y8IRE6-F1
#
_entry.id   AF-A0A7Y8IRE6-F1
#
_cell.length_a   1.000
_cell.length_b   1.000
_cell.length_c   1.000
_cell.angle_alpha   90.00
_cell.angle_beta   90.00
_cell.angle_gamma   90.00
#
_symmetry.space_group_name_H-M   'P 1'
#
loop_
_entity.id
_entity.type
_entity.pdbx_description
1 polymer ?
#
loop_
_entity_poly.entity_id
_entity_poly.type
_entity_poly.pdbx_seq_one_letter_code
_entity_poly.pdbx_strand_id
1 'polypeptide(L)'
;MKKIFLDRRVWRNSRDNWVSFESDPKLRVTKKNIYSRCVPCITHLYQQLKDGKEEIELKEAFHCWKVVAILKDKEECLEVLREYEETFLGDHYVKGKFGSSQPTKSTKVLMFHIEDEDERDRILKELRACVQKVNPNAHVFYQRACTNLYYDLLGDWREWQEVTPVKNRDIRPILLERIKKLLYWEKGS
;
A
#
# COMPACT_ATOMS: atom_id res chain seq x y z
N MET A 1 17.41 9.77 -18.20
CA MET A 1 16.16 10.16 -17.52
C MET A 1 15.38 8.90 -17.19
N LYS A 2 15.13 8.64 -15.91
CA LYS A 2 14.29 7.51 -15.48
C LYS A 2 12.85 7.75 -15.92
N LYS A 3 12.05 6.68 -15.98
CA LYS A 3 10.62 6.72 -16.26
C LYS A 3 9.87 5.80 -15.31
N ILE A 4 8.60 6.08 -15.08
CA ILE A 4 7.67 5.24 -14.35
C ILE A 4 7.01 4.28 -15.34
N PHE A 5 7.16 2.98 -15.09
CA PHE A 5 6.58 1.92 -15.91
C PHE A 5 5.36 1.32 -15.20
N LEU A 6 4.29 1.13 -15.96
CA LEU A 6 3.06 0.50 -15.47
C LEU A 6 3.04 -0.99 -15.80
N ASP A 7 2.48 -1.83 -14.91
CA ASP A 7 2.25 -3.24 -15.23
C ASP A 7 1.15 -3.37 -16.30
N ARG A 8 1.58 -3.66 -17.54
CA ARG A 8 0.71 -3.79 -18.72
C ARG A 8 -0.31 -4.94 -18.60
N ARG A 9 -0.11 -5.90 -17.69
CA ARG A 9 -0.99 -7.08 -17.55
C ARG A 9 -2.36 -6.74 -16.95
N VAL A 10 -2.48 -5.63 -16.24
CA VAL A 10 -3.72 -5.26 -15.53
C VAL A 10 -4.69 -4.45 -16.40
N TRP A 11 -4.19 -3.77 -17.43
CA TRP A 11 -5.02 -2.87 -18.25
C TRP A 11 -6.11 -3.59 -19.06
N ARG A 12 -6.02 -4.92 -19.24
CA ARG A 12 -6.75 -5.63 -20.30
C ARG A 12 -7.87 -6.58 -19.90
N ASN A 13 -8.19 -6.81 -18.62
CA ASN A 13 -9.39 -7.55 -18.11
C ASN A 13 -9.20 -8.03 -16.65
N SER A 14 -8.43 -7.30 -15.85
CA SER A 14 -8.17 -7.68 -14.46
C SER A 14 -9.43 -7.45 -13.61
N ARG A 15 -9.94 -8.50 -12.94
CA ARG A 15 -10.95 -8.37 -11.87
C ARG A 15 -10.49 -7.42 -10.76
N ASP A 16 -9.16 -7.29 -10.61
CA ASP A 16 -8.53 -6.37 -9.69
C ASP A 16 -8.29 -5.02 -10.36
N ASN A 17 -8.96 -4.01 -9.85
CA ASN A 17 -8.91 -2.62 -10.28
C ASN A 17 -7.58 -1.91 -9.94
N TRP A 18 -6.49 -2.66 -9.70
CA TRP A 18 -5.20 -2.17 -9.21
C TRP A 18 -4.08 -2.32 -10.23
N VAL A 19 -3.48 -1.21 -10.65
CA VAL A 19 -2.32 -1.17 -11.54
C VAL A 19 -1.06 -0.85 -10.73
N SER A 20 -0.04 -1.70 -10.82
CA SER A 20 1.27 -1.44 -10.20
C SER A 20 2.15 -0.57 -11.09
N PHE A 21 3.01 0.25 -10.50
CA PHE A 21 4.00 1.05 -11.20
C PHE A 21 5.37 1.02 -10.50
N GLU A 22 6.45 1.20 -11.26
CA GLU A 22 7.82 1.21 -10.75
C GLU A 22 8.78 1.93 -11.72
N SER A 23 9.85 2.53 -11.19
CA SER A 23 10.93 3.12 -12.01
C SER A 23 11.86 2.08 -12.68
N ASP A 24 11.61 0.78 -12.48
CA ASP A 24 12.24 -0.35 -13.21
C ASP A 24 11.18 -0.98 -14.14
N PRO A 25 11.49 -1.12 -15.44
CA PRO A 25 10.54 -1.64 -16.44
C PRO A 25 10.09 -3.08 -16.21
N LYS A 26 10.81 -3.86 -15.40
CA LYS A 26 10.48 -5.25 -15.07
C LYS A 26 9.74 -5.39 -13.74
N LEU A 27 9.49 -4.29 -13.02
CA LEU A 27 8.86 -4.26 -11.69
C LEU A 27 9.58 -5.19 -10.69
N ARG A 28 10.92 -5.20 -10.71
CA ARG A 28 11.73 -6.22 -10.01
C ARG A 28 11.57 -6.10 -8.51
N VAL A 29 11.59 -4.88 -7.96
CA VAL A 29 11.52 -4.69 -6.52
C VAL A 29 10.11 -4.95 -6.02
N THR A 30 9.08 -4.52 -6.75
CA THR A 30 7.69 -4.82 -6.40
C THR A 30 7.47 -6.33 -6.31
N LYS A 31 7.93 -7.10 -7.31
CA LYS A 31 7.81 -8.57 -7.32
C LYS A 31 8.62 -9.22 -6.21
N LYS A 32 9.86 -8.77 -5.99
CA LYS A 32 10.73 -9.29 -4.92
C LYS A 32 10.09 -9.08 -3.55
N ASN A 33 9.62 -7.86 -3.27
CA ASN A 33 9.08 -7.47 -1.97
C ASN A 33 7.85 -8.28 -1.54
N ILE A 34 7.01 -8.72 -2.50
CA ILE A 34 5.86 -9.58 -2.18
C ILE A 34 6.32 -10.82 -1.41
N TYR A 35 7.32 -11.53 -1.93
CA TYR A 35 7.77 -12.80 -1.34
C TYR A 35 8.83 -12.60 -0.26
N SER A 36 9.67 -11.57 -0.34
CA SER A 36 10.75 -11.36 0.63
C SER A 36 10.35 -10.52 1.84
N ARG A 37 9.25 -9.75 1.78
CA ARG A 37 8.81 -8.87 2.87
C ARG A 37 7.34 -9.09 3.24
N CYS A 38 6.42 -8.97 2.28
CA CYS A 38 4.99 -8.99 2.58
C CYS A 38 4.51 -10.36 3.06
N VAL A 39 4.87 -11.45 2.38
CA VAL A 39 4.48 -12.81 2.78
C VAL A 39 5.05 -13.15 4.17
N PRO A 40 6.35 -12.97 4.47
CA PRO A 40 6.88 -13.20 5.81
C PRO A 40 6.18 -12.37 6.89
N CYS A 41 5.91 -11.10 6.63
CA CYS A 41 5.23 -10.21 7.56
C CYS A 41 3.79 -10.68 7.88
N ILE A 42 3.02 -11.06 6.86
CA ILE A 42 1.66 -11.58 7.04
C ILE A 42 1.68 -12.95 7.75
N THR A 43 2.64 -13.82 7.42
CA THR A 43 2.84 -15.10 8.09
C THR A 43 3.18 -14.92 9.56
N HIS A 44 3.99 -13.92 9.91
CA HIS A 44 4.33 -13.61 11.29
C HIS A 44 3.09 -13.16 12.08
N LEU A 45 2.26 -12.28 11.52
CA LEU A 45 0.97 -11.92 12.13
C LEU A 45 0.09 -13.16 12.33
N TYR A 46 -0.03 -14.02 11.32
CA TYR A 46 -0.82 -15.25 11.41
C TYR A 46 -0.39 -16.13 12.59
N GLN A 47 0.91 -16.32 12.78
CA GLN A 47 1.47 -17.10 13.89
C GLN A 47 1.14 -16.46 15.24
N GLN A 48 1.37 -15.15 15.39
CA GLN A 48 1.07 -14.43 16.64
C GLN A 48 -0.42 -14.52 17.01
N LEU A 49 -1.32 -14.43 16.03
CA LEU A 49 -2.76 -14.61 16.24
C LEU A 49 -3.10 -16.04 16.64
N LYS A 50 -2.48 -17.04 16.01
CA LYS A 50 -2.71 -18.46 16.31
C LYS A 50 -2.23 -18.82 17.72
N ASP A 51 -1.11 -18.25 18.14
CA ASP A 51 -0.53 -18.44 19.48
C ASP A 51 -1.29 -17.65 20.56
N GLY A 52 -2.30 -16.89 20.16
CA GLY A 52 -3.17 -16.13 21.04
C GLY A 52 -2.48 -14.95 21.73
N LYS A 53 -1.47 -14.35 21.08
CA LYS A 53 -0.73 -13.22 21.65
C LYS A 53 -1.66 -12.02 21.91
N GLU A 54 -1.43 -11.38 23.05
CA GLU A 54 -2.17 -10.19 23.50
C GLU A 54 -1.50 -8.88 23.05
N GLU A 55 -0.29 -9.00 22.51
CA GLU A 55 0.47 -7.94 21.88
C GLU A 55 0.99 -8.47 20.55
N ILE A 56 1.07 -7.59 19.55
CA ILE A 56 1.56 -7.93 18.21
C ILE A 56 2.87 -7.19 17.97
N GLU A 57 3.92 -7.96 17.73
CA GLU A 57 5.21 -7.49 17.24
C GLU A 57 5.09 -7.21 15.73
N LEU A 58 5.14 -5.93 15.34
CA LEU A 58 4.87 -5.48 13.98
C LEU A 58 6.07 -5.62 13.04
N LYS A 59 7.30 -5.49 13.54
CA LYS A 59 8.55 -5.52 12.75
C LYS A 59 8.45 -4.69 11.48
N GLU A 60 8.62 -5.32 10.32
CA GLU A 60 8.51 -4.72 8.99
C GLU A 60 7.20 -3.96 8.75
N ALA A 61 6.06 -4.38 9.34
CA ALA A 61 4.81 -3.64 9.22
C ALA A 61 4.88 -2.24 9.85
N PHE A 62 5.72 -2.08 10.88
CA PHE A 62 6.01 -0.81 11.55
C PHE A 62 7.07 0.02 10.83
N HIS A 63 7.61 -0.41 9.69
CA HIS A 63 8.49 0.42 8.86
C HIS A 63 7.97 0.58 7.42
N CYS A 64 6.92 -0.15 7.07
CA CYS A 64 6.32 -0.09 5.75
C CYS A 64 5.27 1.03 5.69
N TRP A 65 5.48 1.99 4.79
CA TRP A 65 4.64 3.16 4.60
C TRP A 65 3.98 3.15 3.23
N LYS A 66 2.87 3.87 3.15
CA LYS A 66 2.31 4.31 1.88
C LYS A 66 1.98 5.79 1.94
N VAL A 67 2.42 6.52 0.92
CA VAL A 67 2.00 7.90 0.66
C VAL A 67 0.88 7.84 -0.37
N VAL A 68 -0.26 8.43 -0.06
CA VAL A 68 -1.55 8.16 -0.70
C VAL A 68 -2.19 9.46 -1.17
N ALA A 69 -2.70 9.45 -2.41
CA ALA A 69 -3.61 10.46 -2.94
C ALA A 69 -4.97 9.81 -3.30
N ILE A 70 -6.07 10.48 -2.95
CA ILE A 70 -7.42 10.10 -3.38
C ILE A 70 -7.82 11.01 -4.53
N LEU A 71 -7.98 10.40 -5.70
CA LEU A 71 -8.21 11.07 -6.98
C LEU A 71 -9.56 10.65 -7.57
N LYS A 72 -10.06 11.43 -8.53
CA LYS A 72 -11.39 11.23 -9.10
C LYS A 72 -11.51 9.92 -9.88
N ASP A 73 -10.50 9.59 -10.68
CA ASP A 73 -10.52 8.47 -11.62
C ASP A 73 -9.09 7.97 -11.93
N LYS A 74 -8.95 7.09 -12.94
CA LYS A 74 -7.65 6.53 -13.32
C LYS A 74 -6.82 7.54 -14.12
N GLU A 75 -7.49 8.41 -14.85
CA GLU A 75 -6.90 9.46 -15.69
C GLU A 75 -6.14 10.46 -14.81
N GLU A 76 -6.76 10.94 -13.71
CA GLU A 76 -6.07 11.78 -12.73
C GLU A 76 -4.87 11.06 -12.09
N CYS A 77 -4.96 9.76 -11.82
CA CYS A 77 -3.80 8.99 -11.32
C CYS A 77 -2.64 9.03 -12.30
N LEU A 78 -2.92 8.91 -13.61
CA LEU A 78 -1.92 8.95 -14.66
C LEU A 78 -1.35 10.36 -14.86
N GLU A 79 -2.18 11.39 -14.75
CA GLU A 79 -1.74 12.80 -14.80
C GLU A 79 -0.78 13.12 -13.66
N VAL A 80 -1.12 12.75 -12.43
CA VAL A 80 -0.25 12.94 -11.26
C VAL A 80 1.07 12.18 -11.43
N LEU A 81 1.04 10.96 -11.96
CA LEU A 81 2.26 10.19 -12.22
C LEU A 81 3.14 10.83 -13.32
N ARG A 82 2.54 11.40 -14.37
CA ARG A 82 3.28 12.14 -15.40
C ARG A 82 3.93 13.40 -14.84
N GLU A 83 3.17 14.19 -14.08
CA GLU A 83 3.68 15.39 -13.40
C GLU A 83 4.83 15.03 -12.43
N TYR A 84 4.71 13.92 -11.71
CA TYR A 84 5.78 13.42 -10.84
C TYR A 84 7.02 12.99 -11.64
N GLU A 85 6.83 12.27 -12.75
CA GLU A 85 7.92 11.86 -13.66
C GLU A 85 8.69 13.07 -14.20
N GLU A 86 7.99 14.12 -14.60
CA GLU A 86 8.57 15.33 -15.20
C GLU A 86 9.25 16.23 -14.17
N THR A 87 8.67 16.37 -12.97
CA THR A 87 9.11 17.37 -12.00
C THR A 87 10.06 16.82 -10.93
N PHE A 88 9.85 15.58 -10.45
CA PHE A 88 10.52 15.08 -9.23
C PHE A 88 11.29 13.77 -9.41
N LEU A 89 11.05 13.00 -10.46
CA LEU A 89 11.62 11.65 -10.57
C LEU A 89 13.15 11.67 -10.64
N GLY A 90 13.74 12.53 -11.47
CA GLY A 90 15.21 12.65 -11.62
C GLY A 90 15.93 11.29 -11.63
N ASP A 91 16.80 11.09 -10.64
CA ASP A 91 17.49 9.82 -10.36
C ASP A 91 16.88 9.03 -9.19
N HIS A 92 15.77 9.49 -8.62
CA HIS A 92 15.04 8.77 -7.58
C HIS A 92 14.43 7.48 -8.12
N TYR A 93 14.06 6.60 -7.19
CA TYR A 93 13.45 5.33 -7.49
C TYR A 93 12.10 5.28 -6.79
N VAL A 94 11.02 5.09 -7.54
CA VAL A 94 9.66 5.02 -6.97
C VAL A 94 8.96 3.74 -7.39
N LYS A 95 8.05 3.28 -6.52
CA LYS A 95 7.20 2.12 -6.75
C LYS A 95 5.87 2.29 -6.03
N GLY A 96 4.83 1.67 -6.55
CA GLY A 96 3.50 1.83 -5.98
C GLY A 96 2.41 1.17 -6.79
N LYS A 97 1.17 1.59 -6.52
CA LYS A 97 0.00 1.15 -7.25
C LYS A 97 -1.09 2.21 -7.25
N PHE A 98 -1.98 2.14 -8.22
CA PHE A 98 -3.21 2.93 -8.20
C PHE A 98 -4.42 2.09 -8.58
N GLY A 99 -5.59 2.47 -8.06
CA GLY A 99 -6.80 1.67 -8.25
C GLY A 99 -7.84 1.83 -7.17
N SER A 100 -8.75 0.87 -7.10
CA SER A 100 -9.77 0.77 -6.04
C SER A 100 -10.06 -0.68 -5.73
N SER A 101 -10.33 -1.04 -4.48
CA SER A 101 -10.86 -2.37 -4.14
C SER A 101 -12.38 -2.47 -4.40
N GLN A 102 -13.07 -1.35 -4.59
CA GLN A 102 -14.51 -1.27 -4.84
C GLN A 102 -14.74 -0.75 -6.28
N PRO A 103 -15.19 -1.61 -7.22
CA PRO A 103 -15.45 -1.20 -8.59
C PRO A 103 -16.47 -0.06 -8.70
N THR A 104 -17.43 -0.02 -7.79
CA THR A 104 -18.54 0.96 -7.76
C THR A 104 -18.12 2.34 -7.24
N LYS A 105 -16.96 2.48 -6.58
CA LYS A 105 -16.46 3.79 -6.17
C LYS A 105 -15.92 4.55 -7.39
N SER A 106 -16.39 5.77 -7.56
CA SER A 106 -15.88 6.70 -8.58
C SER A 106 -14.39 6.95 -8.36
N THR A 107 -14.01 7.37 -7.15
CA THR A 107 -12.64 7.71 -6.77
C THR A 107 -11.66 6.55 -6.90
N LYS A 108 -10.41 6.86 -7.24
CA LYS A 108 -9.27 5.95 -7.23
C LYS A 108 -8.22 6.43 -6.25
N VAL A 109 -7.44 5.48 -5.76
CA VAL A 109 -6.34 5.71 -4.84
C VAL A 109 -5.05 5.55 -5.62
N LEU A 110 -4.16 6.54 -5.58
CA LEU A 110 -2.77 6.43 -6.00
C LEU A 110 -1.90 6.30 -4.75
N MET A 111 -1.01 5.31 -4.68
CA MET A 111 -0.12 5.16 -3.55
C MET A 111 1.30 4.78 -3.95
N PHE A 112 2.27 5.42 -3.29
CA PHE A 112 3.68 5.08 -3.34
C PHE A 112 4.02 4.19 -2.14
N HIS A 113 4.76 3.10 -2.35
CA HIS A 113 5.19 2.20 -1.27
C HIS A 113 6.61 2.57 -0.83
N ILE A 114 6.74 2.94 0.44
CA ILE A 114 7.96 3.52 1.00
C ILE A 114 8.39 2.72 2.23
N GLU A 115 9.69 2.65 2.48
CA GLU A 115 10.30 1.78 3.50
C GLU A 115 11.13 2.59 4.51
N ASP A 116 11.29 3.88 4.25
CA ASP A 116 12.10 4.83 5.01
C ASP A 116 11.29 6.10 5.32
N GLU A 117 11.53 6.71 6.48
CA GLU A 117 10.74 7.86 6.94
C GLU A 117 11.10 9.17 6.25
N ASP A 118 12.39 9.38 5.97
CA ASP A 118 12.84 10.58 5.25
C ASP A 118 12.34 10.54 3.80
N GLU A 119 12.39 9.36 3.18
CA GLU A 119 11.78 9.14 1.86
C GLU A 119 10.26 9.34 1.90
N ARG A 120 9.56 8.88 2.94
CA ARG A 120 8.11 9.09 3.09
C ARG A 120 7.78 10.57 3.08
N ASP A 121 8.52 11.37 3.86
CA ASP A 121 8.25 12.80 4.00
C ASP A 121 8.62 13.58 2.74
N ARG A 122 9.68 13.18 2.04
CA ARG A 122 10.00 13.71 0.70
C ARG A 122 8.86 13.42 -0.28
N ILE A 123 8.48 12.15 -0.44
CA ILE A 123 7.43 11.72 -1.38
C ILE A 123 6.09 12.37 -1.04
N LEU A 124 5.78 12.57 0.24
CA LEU A 124 4.57 13.29 0.67
C LEU A 124 4.53 14.72 0.15
N LYS A 125 5.64 15.46 0.26
CA LYS A 125 5.74 16.84 -0.23
C LYS A 125 5.65 16.90 -1.75
N GLU A 126 6.39 16.05 -2.43
CA GLU A 126 6.41 15.97 -3.90
C GLU A 126 5.03 15.58 -4.46
N LEU A 127 4.40 14.55 -3.88
CA LEU A 127 3.07 14.12 -4.31
C LEU A 127 2.01 15.20 -4.08
N ARG A 128 2.08 15.93 -2.95
CA ARG A 128 1.18 17.08 -2.71
C ARG A 128 1.35 18.15 -3.79
N ALA A 129 2.58 18.46 -4.19
CA ALA A 129 2.81 19.43 -5.26
C ALA A 129 2.24 18.98 -6.61
N CYS A 130 2.42 17.70 -6.98
CA CYS A 130 1.84 17.16 -8.21
C CYS A 130 0.31 17.16 -8.16
N VAL A 131 -0.27 16.69 -7.05
CA VAL A 131 -1.72 16.61 -6.87
C VAL A 131 -2.35 17.99 -6.90
N GLN A 132 -1.72 19.00 -6.29
CA GLN A 132 -2.23 20.38 -6.31
C GLN A 132 -2.38 20.94 -7.73
N LYS A 133 -1.53 20.52 -8.67
CA LYS A 133 -1.62 20.94 -10.08
C LYS A 133 -2.74 20.23 -10.84
N VAL A 134 -3.02 18.98 -10.52
CA VAL A 134 -4.01 18.14 -11.21
C VAL A 134 -5.40 18.29 -10.60
N ASN A 135 -5.51 18.19 -9.28
CA ASN A 135 -6.75 18.29 -8.53
C ASN A 135 -6.50 18.94 -7.16
N PRO A 136 -6.69 20.27 -7.04
CA PRO A 136 -6.52 21.02 -5.78
C PRO A 136 -7.36 20.53 -4.60
N ASN A 137 -8.45 19.81 -4.86
CA ASN A 137 -9.37 19.32 -3.83
C ASN A 137 -9.06 17.89 -3.39
N ALA A 138 -8.10 17.22 -4.04
CA ALA A 138 -7.74 15.86 -3.71
C ALA A 138 -7.00 15.78 -2.38
N HIS A 139 -7.25 14.72 -1.63
CA HIS A 139 -6.66 14.51 -0.32
C HIS A 139 -5.36 13.70 -0.42
N VAL A 140 -4.28 14.21 0.17
CA VAL A 140 -2.96 13.56 0.20
C VAL A 140 -2.48 13.36 1.63
N PHE A 141 -2.17 12.12 1.99
CA PHE A 141 -1.77 11.70 3.33
C PHE A 141 -0.79 10.53 3.26
N TYR A 142 -0.27 10.11 4.42
CA TYR A 142 0.47 8.86 4.54
C TYR A 142 -0.13 8.00 5.65
N GLN A 143 0.17 6.71 5.61
CA GLN A 143 -0.19 5.76 6.67
C GLN A 143 0.69 4.52 6.58
N ARG A 144 0.65 3.66 7.59
CA ARG A 144 1.28 2.33 7.51
C ARG A 144 0.71 1.55 6.32
N ALA A 145 1.56 0.84 5.59
CA ALA A 145 1.15 0.17 4.36
C ALA A 145 0.05 -0.86 4.63
N CYS A 146 0.23 -1.63 5.70
CA CYS A 146 -0.66 -2.70 6.11
C CYS A 146 -1.80 -2.25 7.04
N THR A 147 -2.07 -0.94 7.22
CA THR A 147 -3.15 -0.45 8.11
C THR A 147 -4.44 -1.25 7.98
N ASN A 148 -4.94 -1.48 6.76
CA ASN A 148 -6.20 -2.19 6.53
C ASN A 148 -6.22 -3.65 7.01
N LEU A 149 -5.06 -4.28 7.21
CA LEU A 149 -4.97 -5.66 7.73
C LEU A 149 -5.02 -5.67 9.26
N TYR A 150 -4.41 -4.69 9.90
CA TYR A 150 -4.25 -4.64 11.35
C TYR A 150 -5.29 -3.75 12.04
N TYR A 151 -5.97 -2.85 11.32
CA TYR A 151 -6.84 -1.82 11.89
C TYR A 151 -7.94 -2.41 12.78
N ASP A 152 -8.62 -3.46 12.33
CA ASP A 152 -9.71 -4.07 13.10
C ASP A 152 -9.22 -4.73 14.40
N LEU A 153 -7.92 -5.06 14.48
CA LEU A 153 -7.25 -5.71 15.61
C LEU A 153 -6.59 -4.70 16.58
N LEU A 154 -5.87 -3.72 16.03
CA LEU A 154 -4.97 -2.80 16.75
C LEU A 154 -5.47 -1.35 16.79
N GLY A 155 -6.50 -1.01 16.02
CA GLY A 155 -7.02 0.34 15.88
C GLY A 155 -6.13 1.26 15.03
N ASP A 156 -6.19 2.56 15.32
CA ASP A 156 -5.51 3.59 14.55
C ASP A 156 -3.98 3.39 14.54
N TRP A 157 -3.40 3.43 13.33
CA TRP A 157 -1.97 3.23 13.12
C TRP A 157 -1.09 4.29 13.76
N ARG A 158 -1.64 5.47 14.04
CA ARG A 158 -0.93 6.58 14.70
C ARG A 158 -0.58 6.27 16.16
N GLU A 159 -1.27 5.31 16.75
CA GLU A 159 -1.06 4.88 18.14
C GLU A 159 -0.22 3.59 18.23
N TRP A 160 0.19 3.02 17.09
CA TRP A 160 0.97 1.79 17.09
C TRP A 160 2.40 2.05 17.59
N GLN A 161 2.94 1.04 18.24
CA GLN A 161 4.35 0.90 18.60
C GLN A 161 4.90 -0.37 17.95
N GLU A 162 6.21 -0.57 17.98
CA GLU A 162 6.82 -1.79 17.40
C GLU A 162 6.21 -3.07 18.00
N VAL A 163 5.84 -3.04 19.27
CA VAL A 163 4.97 -4.01 19.94
C VAL A 163 3.67 -3.30 20.32
N THR A 164 2.55 -3.69 19.73
CA THR A 164 1.26 -3.01 19.92
C THR A 164 0.24 -3.93 20.61
N PRO A 165 -0.43 -3.50 21.69
CA PRO A 165 -1.49 -4.26 22.34
C PRO A 165 -2.68 -4.53 21.43
N VAL A 166 -3.26 -5.73 21.53
CA VAL A 166 -4.51 -6.08 20.85
C VAL A 166 -5.67 -5.33 21.49
N LYS A 167 -6.38 -4.51 20.71
CA LYS A 167 -7.54 -3.75 21.18
C LYS A 167 -8.86 -4.49 21.00
N ASN A 168 -8.95 -5.35 20.00
CA ASN A 168 -10.15 -6.12 19.68
C ASN A 168 -9.81 -7.60 19.50
N ARG A 169 -10.05 -8.39 20.54
CA ARG A 169 -9.77 -9.83 20.53
C ARG A 169 -10.77 -10.62 19.68
N ASP A 170 -12.00 -10.13 19.58
CA ASP A 170 -13.11 -10.84 18.95
C ASP A 170 -12.94 -10.98 17.43
N ILE A 171 -12.13 -10.11 16.81
CA ILE A 171 -11.81 -10.20 15.38
C ILE A 171 -10.81 -11.31 15.05
N ARG A 172 -10.11 -11.88 16.04
CA ARG A 172 -9.01 -12.85 15.84
C ARG A 172 -9.39 -14.03 14.93
N PRO A 173 -10.54 -14.73 15.11
CA PRO A 173 -10.92 -15.83 14.22
C PRO A 173 -11.15 -15.38 12.78
N ILE A 174 -11.80 -14.23 12.58
CA ILE A 174 -12.09 -13.66 11.26
C ILE A 174 -10.78 -13.28 10.55
N LEU A 175 -9.85 -12.68 11.29
CA LEU A 175 -8.57 -12.25 10.75
C LEU A 175 -7.67 -13.45 10.41
N LEU A 176 -7.66 -14.51 11.22
CA LEU A 176 -6.97 -15.77 10.92
C LEU A 176 -7.46 -16.38 9.61
N GLU A 177 -8.77 -16.50 9.42
CA GLU A 177 -9.36 -17.03 8.19
C GLU A 177 -9.02 -16.15 6.97
N ARG A 178 -9.11 -14.83 7.12
CA ARG A 178 -8.75 -13.88 6.07
C ARG A 178 -7.28 -14.02 5.66
N ILE A 179 -6.37 -14.11 6.63
CA ILE A 179 -4.94 -14.26 6.36
C ILE A 179 -4.63 -15.62 5.73
N LYS A 180 -5.28 -16.69 6.21
CA LYS A 180 -5.14 -18.04 5.64
C LYS A 180 -5.51 -18.03 4.15
N LYS A 181 -6.65 -17.44 3.79
CA LYS A 181 -7.08 -17.28 2.38
C LYS A 181 -6.07 -16.47 1.56
N LEU A 182 -5.50 -15.41 2.13
CA LEU A 182 -4.48 -14.58 1.47
C LEU A 182 -3.17 -15.32 1.21
N LEU A 183 -2.69 -16.13 2.17
CA LEU A 183 -1.41 -16.84 2.07
C LEU A 183 -1.49 -18.09 1.21
N TYR A 184 -2.57 -18.86 1.33
CA TYR A 184 -2.69 -20.20 0.72
C TYR A 184 -3.60 -20.25 -0.49
N TRP A 185 -4.12 -19.09 -0.95
CA TRP A 185 -4.99 -18.98 -2.13
C TRP A 185 -6.21 -19.90 -2.07
N GLU A 186 -6.74 -20.16 -0.87
CA GLU A 186 -7.99 -20.90 -0.70
C GLU A 186 -9.14 -20.04 -1.25
N LYS A 187 -9.79 -20.51 -2.32
CA LYS A 187 -11.02 -19.88 -2.83
C LYS A 187 -12.03 -19.89 -1.69
N GLY A 188 -12.54 -18.71 -1.33
CA GLY A 188 -13.66 -18.61 -0.40
C GLY A 188 -14.82 -19.46 -0.92
N SER A 189 -15.24 -20.41 -0.08
CA SER A 189 -16.51 -21.13 -0.18
C SER A 189 -17.67 -20.16 -0.17
#